data_AF-A0A964ZLR8-F1
#
_entry.id   AF-A0A964ZLR8-F1
#
_cell.length_a   1.000
_cell.length_b   1.000
_cell.length_c   1.000
_cell.angle_alpha   90.00
_cell.angle_beta   90.00
_cell.angle_gamma   90.00
#
_symmetry.space_group_name_H-M   'P 1'
#
loop_
_entity.id
_entity.type
_entity.pdbx_description
1 polymer ?
#
loop_
_entity_poly.entity_id
_entity_poly.type
_entity_poly.pdbx_seq_one_letter_code
_entity_poly.pdbx_strand_id
1 'polypeptide(L)' 'MSGERGSVELNDVTKRYGDVIAVDKINLEIHPGEFLSLLGPSGCGKTTTLRM' A
#
# COMPACT_ATOMS: atom_id res chain seq x y z
N MET A 1 -1.36 -17.82 24.65
CA MET A 1 -1.53 -17.88 23.18
C MET A 1 -1.14 -16.52 22.64
N SER A 2 0.07 -16.38 22.10
CA SER A 2 0.46 -15.17 21.36
C SER A 2 -0.38 -15.14 20.09
N GLY A 3 -1.39 -14.27 20.04
CA GLY A 3 -2.24 -14.11 18.87
C GLY A 3 -1.37 -13.84 17.65
N GLU A 4 -1.60 -14.61 16.59
CA GLU A 4 -0.99 -14.41 15.28
C GLU A 4 -1.32 -12.98 14.83
N ARG A 5 -0.32 -12.10 14.84
CA ARG A 5 -0.52 -10.72 14.41
C ARG A 5 -0.54 -10.76 12.88
N GLY A 6 -1.59 -10.20 12.28
CA GLY A 6 -1.70 -10.16 10.81
C GLY A 6 -0.59 -9.31 10.18
N SER A 7 -0.12 -9.74 9.01
CA SER A 7 0.72 -8.98 8.08
C SER A 7 -0.13 -8.37 6.96
N VAL A 8 0.43 -7.39 6.24
CA VAL A 8 -0.17 -6.82 5.03
C VAL A 8 0.78 -7.05 3.87
N GLU A 9 0.25 -7.54 2.74
CA GLU A 9 1.01 -7.79 1.53
C GLU A 9 0.24 -7.26 0.31
N LEU A 10 0.89 -6.41 -0.48
CA LEU A 10 0.44 -5.98 -1.80
C LEU A 10 1.38 -6.60 -2.83
N ASN A 11 0.82 -7.38 -3.76
CA ASN A 11 1.55 -8.03 -4.85
C ASN A 11 1.06 -7.51 -6.20
N ASP A 12 1.93 -6.81 -6.92
CA ASP A 12 1.69 -6.20 -8.23
C ASP A 12 0.35 -5.43 -8.32
N VAL A 13 -0.02 -4.72 -7.25
CA VAL A 13 -1.33 -4.06 -7.16
C VAL A 13 -1.35 -2.79 -8.01
N THR A 14 -2.31 -2.69 -8.92
CA THR A 14 -2.59 -1.50 -9.72
C THR A 14 -3.95 -0.93 -9.34
N LYS A 15 -4.03 0.38 -9.08
CA LYS A 15 -5.28 1.11 -8.85
C LYS A 15 -5.50 2.17 -9.90
N ARG A 16 -6.67 2.08 -10.55
CA ARG A 16 -7.13 3.03 -11.56
C ARG A 16 -8.37 3.79 -11.08
N TYR A 17 -8.44 5.05 -11.49
CA TYR A 17 -9.64 5.89 -11.39
C TYR A 17 -9.98 6.38 -12.80
N GLY A 18 -10.94 5.72 -13.44
CA GLY A 18 -11.15 5.88 -14.89
C GLY A 18 -9.87 5.54 -15.66
N ASP A 19 -9.42 6.45 -16.52
CA ASP A 19 -8.23 6.28 -17.35
C ASP A 19 -6.91 6.57 -16.60
N VAL A 20 -6.99 7.13 -15.38
CA VAL A 20 -5.80 7.48 -14.60
C VAL A 20 -5.30 6.27 -13.81
N ILE A 21 -4.04 5.90 -14.01
CA ILE A 21 -3.33 4.94 -13.15
C ILE A 21 -2.77 5.70 -11.96
N ALA A 22 -3.43 5.59 -10.80
CA ALA A 22 -2.99 6.28 -9.59
C ALA A 22 -1.89 5.51 -8.84
N VAL A 23 -1.87 4.18 -8.98
CA VAL A 23 -0.81 3.30 -8.49
C VAL A 23 -0.62 2.21 -9.54
N ASP A 24 0.64 1.93 -9.91
CA ASP A 24 0.97 0.93 -10.92
C ASP A 24 1.89 -0.14 -10.35
N LYS A 25 1.39 -1.38 -10.26
CA LYS A 25 2.12 -2.58 -9.85
C LYS A 25 2.98 -2.39 -8.60
N ILE A 26 2.37 -1.88 -7.53
CA ILE A 26 3.08 -1.72 -6.27
C ILE A 26 3.25 -3.07 -5.57
N ASN A 27 4.46 -3.31 -5.07
CA ASN A 27 4.79 -4.41 -4.20
C ASN A 27 5.14 -3.84 -2.81
N LEU A 28 4.48 -4.30 -1.76
CA LEU A 28 4.66 -3.80 -0.39
C LEU A 28 4.36 -4.91 0.61
N GLU A 29 5.28 -5.13 1.53
CA GLU A 29 5.10 -6.03 2.67
C GLU A 29 5.21 -5.20 3.96
N ILE A 30 4.29 -5.43 4.90
CA ILE A 30 4.29 -4.81 6.22
C ILE A 30 4.19 -5.94 7.25
N HIS A 31 5.24 -6.11 8.03
CA HIS A 31 5.30 -7.13 9.05
C HIS A 31 4.55 -6.70 10.32
N PRO A 32 4.14 -7.65 11.16
CA PRO A 32 3.36 -7.32 12.33
C PRO A 32 4.13 -6.46 13.34
N GLY A 33 3.53 -5.32 13.70
CA GLY A 33 4.13 -4.36 14.64
C GLY A 33 5.00 -3.29 13.97
N GLU A 34 5.15 -3.31 12.65
CA GLU A 34 5.84 -2.25 11.92
C GLU A 34 4.99 -0.98 11.80
N PHE A 35 5.68 0.16 11.81
CA PHE A 35 5.09 1.46 11.50
C PHE A 35 5.58 1.91 10.13
N LEU A 36 4.65 2.00 9.17
CA LEU A 36 4.92 2.46 7.81
C LEU A 36 4.50 3.92 7.62
N SER A 37 5.33 4.69 6.93
CA SER A 37 4.98 6.00 6.38
C SER A 37 5.33 6.07 4.90
N LEU A 38 4.42 6.59 4.09
CA LEU A 38 4.67 6.82 2.66
C LEU A 38 5.04 8.29 2.44
N LEU A 39 6.19 8.55 1.81
CA LEU A 39 6.70 9.88 1.54
C LEU A 39 6.85 10.12 0.04
N GLY A 40 6.62 11.35 -0.39
CA GLY A 40 6.79 11.73 -1.80
C GLY A 40 5.91 12.93 -2.21
N PRO A 41 6.13 13.50 -3.40
CA PRO A 41 5.39 14.66 -3.91
C PRO A 41 3.87 14.46 -3.96
N SER A 42 3.11 15.55 -4.04
CA SER A 42 1.66 15.49 -4.26
C SER A 42 1.33 14.71 -5.54
N GLY A 43 0.31 13.84 -5.48
CA GLY A 43 -0.13 13.03 -6.63
C GLY A 43 0.62 11.71 -6.86
N CYS A 44 1.67 11.39 -6.10
CA CYS A 44 2.46 10.15 -6.30
C CYS A 44 1.80 8.85 -5.78
N GLY A 45 0.49 8.84 -5.52
CA GLY A 45 -0.23 7.62 -5.13
C GLY A 45 -0.31 7.26 -3.64
N LYS A 46 0.34 8.00 -2.72
CA LYS A 46 0.37 7.69 -1.26
C LYS A 46 -1.01 7.39 -0.65
N THR A 47 -1.93 8.35 -0.73
CA THR A 47 -3.28 8.21 -0.17
C THR A 47 -4.07 7.12 -0.89
N THR A 48 -3.78 6.90 -2.18
CA THR A 48 -4.39 5.81 -2.93
C THR A 48 -3.92 4.46 -2.41
N THR A 49 -2.61 4.26 -2.19
CA THR A 49 -2.04 3.04 -1.60
C THR A 49 -2.59 2.77 -0.20
N LEU A 50 -2.72 3.79 0.67
CA LEU A 50 -3.23 3.61 2.04
C LEU A 50 -4.75 3.34 2.13
N ARG A 51 -5.50 3.50 1.03
CA ARG A 51 -6.96 3.35 0.99
C ARG A 51 -7.41 2.18 0.09
N MET A 52 -6.48 1.35 -0.36
CA MET A 52 -6.82 0.09 -1.04
C MET A 52 -7.34 -0.92 -0.02
#